data_AF-A0A5K7ZFK4-F1
#
_entry.id   AF-A0A5K7ZFK4-F1
#
_cell.length_a   1.000
_cell.length_b   1.000
_cell.length_c   1.000
_cell.angle_alpha   90.00
_cell.angle_beta   90.00
_cell.angle_gamma   90.00
#
_symmetry.space_group_name_H-M   'P 1'
#
loop_
_entity.id
_entity.type
_entity.pdbx_description
1 polymer ?
#
loop_
_entity_poly.entity_id
_entity_poly.type
_entity_poly.pdbx_seq_one_letter_code
_entity_poly.pdbx_strand_id
1 'polypeptide(L)' 'MVARLWSSFNKLASHPEAGRPGRVFGARELVVSQTPFIVPYRISNSEIQILRVLHGARKWPDSF' A
#
# COMPACT_ATOMS: atom_id res chain seq x y z
N MET A 1 -2.63 -6.88 14.35
CA MET A 1 -2.93 -5.96 13.23
C MET A 1 -1.71 -5.14 12.82
N VAL A 2 -1.24 -4.20 13.65
CA VAL A 2 -0.12 -3.29 13.34
C VAL A 2 1.18 -4.01 12.94
N ALA A 3 1.52 -5.12 13.61
CA ALA A 3 2.70 -5.92 13.28
C ALA A 3 2.70 -6.46 11.83
N ARG A 4 1.54 -6.76 11.25
CA ARG A 4 1.44 -7.24 9.86
C ARG A 4 1.73 -6.13 8.86
N LEU A 5 1.23 -4.92 9.11
CA LEU A 5 1.55 -3.74 8.31
C LEU A 5 3.05 -3.46 8.32
N TRP A 6 3.67 -3.43 9.50
CA TRP A 6 5.12 -3.23 9.62
C TRP A 6 5.95 -4.28 8.90
N SER A 7 5.61 -5.57 9.06
CA SER A 7 6.31 -6.64 8.36
C SER A 7 6.18 -6.50 6.84
N SER A 8 5.00 -6.13 6.34
CA SER A 8 4.78 -5.87 4.93
C SER A 8 5.55 -4.64 4.43
N PHE A 9 5.66 -3.58 5.22
CA PHE A 9 6.42 -2.37 4.85
C PHE A 9 7.92 -2.63 4.80
N ASN A 10 8.47 -3.38 5.76
CA ASN A 10 9.89 -3.74 5.75
C ASN A 10 10.29 -4.53 4.51
N LYS A 11 9.38 -5.36 3.96
CA LYS A 11 9.63 -6.08 2.70
C LYS A 11 9.75 -5.15 1.49
N LEU A 12 9.12 -3.98 1.52
CA LEU A 12 9.22 -3.02 0.42
C LEU A 12 10.64 -2.46 0.28
N ALA A 13 11.42 -2.39 1.37
CA ALA A 13 12.82 -1.93 1.30
C ALA A 13 13.68 -2.80 0.37
N SER A 14 13.43 -4.12 0.34
CA SER A 14 14.14 -5.06 -0.54
C SER A 14 13.41 -5.30 -1.86
N HIS A 15 12.09 -5.14 -1.88
CA HIS A 15 11.26 -5.36 -3.07
C HIS A 15 10.29 -4.20 -3.29
N PRO A 16 10.78 -3.01 -3.72
CA PRO A 16 9.95 -1.83 -3.87
C PRO A 16 8.80 -2.03 -4.88
N GLU A 17 8.98 -2.91 -5.87
CA GLU A 17 8.00 -3.17 -6.91
C GLU A 17 6.96 -4.26 -6.53
N ALA A 18 6.98 -4.78 -5.29
CA ALA A 18 6.12 -5.91 -4.87
C ALA A 18 4.62 -5.61 -4.86
N GLY A 19 4.21 -4.34 -4.75
CA GLY A 19 2.82 -3.92 -4.89
C GLY A 19 2.35 -4.04 -6.34
N ARG A 20 1.05 -4.25 -6.53
CA ARG A 20 0.45 -4.21 -7.88
C ARG A 20 0.45 -2.77 -8.42
N PRO A 21 0.51 -2.56 -9.75
CA PRO A 21 0.26 -1.23 -10.33
C PRO A 21 -1.05 -0.64 -9.78
N GLY A 22 -0.98 0.59 -9.29
CA GLY A 22 -2.14 1.32 -8.77
C GLY A 22 -2.97 1.95 -9.89
N ARG A 23 -4.14 2.48 -9.53
CA ARG A 23 -5.02 3.19 -10.49
C ARG A 23 -4.44 4.51 -10.99
N VAL A 24 -3.58 5.13 -10.20
CA VAL A 24 -2.90 6.39 -10.54
C VAL A 24 -1.50 6.05 -11.04
N PHE A 25 -1.09 6.68 -12.13
CA PHE A 25 0.25 6.49 -12.69
C PHE A 25 1.35 6.76 -11.65
N GLY A 26 2.34 5.88 -11.58
CA GLY A 26 3.44 5.95 -10.60
C GLY A 26 3.07 5.51 -9.18
N ALA A 27 1.81 5.20 -8.90
CA ALA A 27 1.40 4.58 -7.65
C ALA A 27 1.36 3.05 -7.76
N ARG A 28 1.59 2.39 -6.62
CA ARG A 28 1.49 0.96 -6.43
C ARG A 28 0.60 0.67 -5.24
N GLU A 29 -0.05 -0.48 -5.23
CA GLU A 29 -0.91 -0.90 -4.14
C GLU A 29 -0.35 -2.17 -3.50
N LEU A 30 0.01 -2.07 -2.22
CA LEU A 30 0.40 -3.22 -1.42
C LEU A 30 -0.85 -3.82 -0.76
N VAL A 31 -1.20 -5.06 -1.14
CA VAL A 31 -2.21 -5.85 -0.44
C VAL A 31 -1.56 -6.54 0.74
N VAL A 32 -2.05 -6.27 1.95
CA VAL A 32 -1.47 -6.81 3.18
C VAL A 32 -2.18 -8.13 3.51
N SER A 33 -1.53 -9.24 3.18
CA SER A 33 -2.09 -10.59 3.32
C SER A 33 -2.70 -10.85 4.70
N GLN A 34 -3.85 -11.54 4.71
CA GLN A 34 -4.62 -11.86 5.92
C GLN A 34 -5.16 -10.62 6.66
N THR A 35 -5.24 -9.48 5.99
CA THR A 35 -5.88 -8.27 6.53
C THR A 35 -6.76 -7.64 5.46
N PRO A 36 -7.76 -6.82 5.85
CA PRO A 36 -8.55 -6.06 4.90
C PRO A 36 -7.83 -4.81 4.39
N PHE A 37 -6.52 -4.66 4.60
CA PHE A 37 -5.81 -3.42 4.28
C PHE A 37 -5.12 -3.46 2.91
N ILE A 38 -5.31 -2.37 2.17
CA ILE A 38 -4.60 -2.02 0.94
C ILE A 38 -3.85 -0.72 1.20
N VAL A 39 -2.58 -0.69 0.83
CA VAL A 39 -1.69 0.45 1.10
C VAL A 39 -1.18 1.00 -0.23
N PRO A 40 -1.78 2.07 -0.75
CA PRO A 40 -1.21 2.82 -1.86
C PRO A 40 0.12 3.45 -1.43
N TYR A 41 1.15 3.24 -2.24
CA TYR A 41 2.47 3.83 -2.07
C TYR A 41 3.05 4.23 -3.43
N ARG A 42 4.15 4.97 -3.42
CA ARG A 42 4.94 5.25 -4.62
C ARG A 42 6.43 5.16 -4.32
N ILE A 43 7.23 5.01 -5.36
CA ILE A 43 8.68 5.10 -5.28
C ILE A 43 9.05 6.47 -5.87
N SER A 44 9.67 7.32 -5.07
CA SER A 44 10.06 8.68 -5.46
C SER A 44 11.34 9.06 -4.75
N ASN A 45 12.31 9.63 -5.47
CA ASN A 45 13.60 10.04 -4.91
C ASN A 45 14.30 8.91 -4.13
N SER A 46 14.24 7.67 -4.65
CA SER A 46 14.77 6.46 -4.01
C SER A 46 14.13 6.12 -2.65
N GLU A 47 12.97 6.70 -2.35
CA GLU A 47 12.21 6.42 -1.13
C GLU A 47 10.85 5.83 -1.43
N ILE A 48 10.35 5.06 -0.47
CA ILE A 48 9.02 4.47 -0.51
C ILE A 48 8.09 5.35 0.30
N GLN A 49 7.18 6.01 -0.38
CA GLN A 49 6.23 6.93 0.24
C GLN A 49 4.89 6.23 0.41
N ILE A 50 4.56 5.90 1.65
CA ILE A 50 3.25 5.37 2.02
C ILE A 50 2.23 6.50 1.97
N LEU A 51 1.27 6.43 1.04
CA LEU A 51 0.32 7.52 0.84
C LEU A 51 -0.85 7.43 1.81
N ARG A 52 -1.43 6.22 1.98
CA ARG A 52 -2.55 5.93 2.88
C ARG A 52 -2.59 4.46 3.29
N VAL A 53 -3.32 4.15 4.37
CA VAL A 53 -3.72 2.79 4.74
C VAL A 53 -5.24 2.67 4.61
N LEU A 54 -5.71 1.93 3.61
CA LEU A 54 -7.12 1.82 3.27
C LEU A 54 -7.68 0.47 3.72
N HIS A 55 -8.82 0.49 4.42
CA HIS A 55 -9.60 -0.73 4.68
C HIS A 55 -10.43 -1.09 3.43
N GLY A 56 -9.95 -2.04 2.63
CA GLY A 56 -10.54 -2.46 1.35
C GLY A 56 -11.92 -3.11 1.47
N ALA A 57 -12.29 -3.65 2.64
CA ALA A 57 -13.63 -4.21 2.87
C ALA A 57 -14.66 -3.17 3.34
N ARG A 58 -14.30 -1.88 3.46
CA ARG A 58 -15.28 -0.81 3.73
C ARG A 58 -15.89 -0.34 2.42
N LYS A 59 -17.18 0.03 2.48
CA LYS A 59 -17.80 0.83 1.43
C LYS A 59 -17.26 2.26 1.55
N TRP A 60 -16.39 2.64 0.62
CA TRP A 60 -15.87 3.99 0.54
C TRP A 60 -16.92 4.90 -0.11
N PRO A 61 -17.05 6.17 0.33
CA PRO A 61 -17.91 7.13 -0.34
C PRO A 61 -17.41 7.36 -1.77
N ASP A 62 -18.35 7.54 -2.70
CA ASP A 62 -18.05 7.70 -4.13
C ASP A 62 -17.40 9.07 -4.44
N SER A 63 -17.41 10.01 -3.47
CA SER A 63 -16.82 11.34 -3.56
C SER A 63 -16.13 11.75 -2.25
N PHE A 64 -15.05 12.54 -2.36
CA PHE A 64 -14.33 13.20 -1.26
C PHE A 64 -14.65 14.68 -1.20
#